data_AF-A0A292SUL4-F1
#
_entry.id   AF-A0A292SUL4-F1
#
_cell.length_a   1.000
_cell.length_b   1.000
_cell.length_c   1.000
_cell.angle_alpha   90.00
_cell.angle_beta   90.00
_cell.angle_gamma   90.00
#
_symmetry.space_group_name_H-M   'P 1'
#
loop_
_entity.id
_entity.type
_entity.pdbx_description
1 polymer ?
#
loop_
_entity_poly.entity_id
_entity_poly.type
_entity_poly.pdbx_seq_one_letter_code
_entity_poly.pdbx_strand_id
1 'polypeptide(L)'
;MLNCIKESFNLTNKYIILATPLILFSLLSSLYILFSLGGNLVSLLIALILFILMLAAFVSGWSFMLKTCVQEPERDDPNSLIKDFPAGVGEYFLSVLGLIFIVAVLSIGVLGASYAAGMKLIGNIGISSTAMSGALESTVALKSFLMSLTDEQLFRLNAWNLLLLITMGLEYFLILFYIPAMFFKSKNPFKALFLALKDLFSKKFFSNLGLYLILFLSYSILSILTTIFGLNVITHFIFTLINFYYMVFIAVLVFNYYYVNFVKIGGKLDERV
;
A
#
# COMPACT_ATOMS: atom_id res chain seq x y z
N MET A 1 15.21 14.88 -5.79
CA MET A 1 14.17 14.43 -4.83
C MET A 1 13.26 15.58 -4.41
N LEU A 2 13.80 16.66 -3.84
CA LEU A 2 13.01 17.83 -3.39
C LEU A 2 12.13 18.46 -4.49
N ASN A 3 12.66 18.66 -5.70
CA ASN A 3 11.88 19.18 -6.82
C ASN A 3 10.70 18.26 -7.17
N CYS A 4 10.92 16.95 -7.22
CA CYS A 4 9.87 15.96 -7.48
C CYS A 4 8.79 15.99 -6.38
N ILE A 5 9.19 16.14 -5.11
CA ILE A 5 8.25 16.29 -3.98
C ILE A 5 7.39 17.56 -4.15
N LYS A 6 8.03 18.69 -4.48
CA LYS A 6 7.34 19.96 -4.71
C LYS A 6 6.38 19.90 -5.90
N GLU A 7 6.82 19.34 -7.01
CA GLU A 7 5.99 19.13 -8.20
C GLU A 7 4.80 18.21 -7.89
N SER A 8 5.04 17.10 -7.20
CA SER A 8 3.97 16.20 -6.78
C SER A 8 2.97 16.86 -5.84
N PHE A 9 3.43 17.73 -4.94
CA PHE A 9 2.53 18.51 -4.08
C PHE A 9 1.64 19.46 -4.90
N ASN A 10 2.21 20.14 -5.88
CA ASN A 10 1.46 21.01 -6.81
C ASN A 10 0.44 20.20 -7.62
N LEU A 11 0.83 19.02 -8.14
CA LEU A 11 -0.06 18.11 -8.85
C LEU A 11 -1.19 17.62 -7.95
N THR A 12 -0.90 17.20 -6.72
CA THR A 12 -1.92 16.76 -5.75
C THR A 12 -2.93 17.87 -5.45
N ASN A 13 -2.49 19.11 -5.28
CA ASN A 13 -3.38 20.24 -5.04
C ASN A 13 -4.25 20.55 -6.27
N LYS A 14 -3.67 20.49 -7.48
CA LYS A 14 -4.40 20.72 -8.73
C LYS A 14 -5.43 19.62 -8.99
N TYR A 15 -5.07 18.36 -8.74
CA TYR A 15 -5.88 17.18 -9.01
C TYR A 15 -6.42 16.52 -7.75
N ILE A 16 -6.86 17.32 -6.77
CA ILE A 16 -7.43 16.82 -5.52
C ILE A 16 -8.67 15.93 -5.74
N ILE A 17 -9.30 16.02 -6.91
CA ILE A 17 -10.37 15.12 -7.37
C ILE A 17 -9.98 13.63 -7.28
N LEU A 18 -8.69 13.30 -7.32
CA LEU A 18 -8.16 11.95 -7.05
C LEU A 18 -8.56 11.39 -5.67
N ALA A 19 -8.87 12.26 -4.70
CA ALA A 19 -9.37 11.84 -3.38
C ALA A 19 -10.80 11.30 -3.44
N THR A 20 -11.63 11.75 -4.38
CA THR A 20 -13.05 11.40 -4.44
C THR A 20 -13.26 9.89 -4.64
N PRO A 21 -12.64 9.22 -5.64
CA PRO A 21 -12.73 7.77 -5.78
C PRO A 21 -12.22 7.03 -4.54
N LEU A 22 -11.15 7.52 -3.91
CA LEU A 22 -10.53 6.90 -2.74
C LEU A 22 -11.47 6.94 -1.51
N ILE A 23 -12.09 8.09 -1.25
CA ILE A 23 -13.06 8.27 -0.16
C ILE A 23 -14.29 7.40 -0.41
N LEU A 24 -14.84 7.42 -1.62
CA LEU A 24 -16.01 6.62 -1.99
C LEU A 24 -15.71 5.11 -1.87
N PHE A 25 -14.57 4.66 -2.38
CA PHE A 25 -14.16 3.27 -2.26
C PHE A 25 -13.97 2.87 -0.79
N SER A 26 -13.32 3.72 0.02
CA SER A 26 -13.14 3.46 1.45
C SER A 26 -14.48 3.34 2.17
N LEU A 27 -15.44 4.23 1.90
CA LEU A 27 -16.76 4.20 2.52
C LEU A 27 -17.54 2.94 2.12
N LEU A 28 -17.61 2.65 0.81
CA LEU A 28 -18.32 1.49 0.27
C LEU A 28 -17.70 0.18 0.75
N SER A 29 -16.37 0.12 0.83
CA SER A 29 -15.64 -1.03 1.36
C SER A 29 -15.96 -1.29 2.83
N SER A 30 -15.99 -0.25 3.66
CA SER A 30 -16.35 -0.37 5.08
C SER A 30 -17.78 -0.86 5.27
N LEU A 31 -18.74 -0.31 4.52
CA LEU A 31 -20.13 -0.77 4.55
C LEU A 31 -20.24 -2.22 4.07
N TYR A 32 -19.55 -2.57 2.99
CA TYR A 32 -19.55 -3.92 2.44
C TYR A 32 -19.05 -4.96 3.44
N ILE A 33 -17.93 -4.68 4.11
CA ILE A 33 -17.38 -5.56 5.15
C ILE A 33 -18.38 -5.70 6.30
N LEU A 34 -18.95 -4.60 6.78
CA LEU A 34 -19.92 -4.61 7.88
C LEU A 34 -21.11 -5.53 7.58
N PHE A 35 -21.67 -5.47 6.37
CA PHE A 35 -22.80 -6.32 5.98
C PHE A 35 -22.43 -7.77 5.66
N SER A 36 -21.15 -8.05 5.40
CA SER A 36 -20.67 -9.39 5.02
C SER A 36 -20.32 -10.29 6.21
N LEU A 37 -20.06 -9.72 7.40
CA LEU A 37 -19.52 -10.46 8.56
C LEU A 37 -20.51 -11.41 9.26
N GLY A 38 -21.82 -11.35 8.97
CA GLY A 38 -22.85 -12.17 9.63
C GLY A 38 -23.16 -13.51 8.96
N GLY A 39 -22.43 -13.87 7.90
CA GLY A 39 -22.76 -15.01 7.04
C GLY A 39 -22.11 -16.35 7.41
N ASN A 40 -22.52 -17.42 6.73
CA ASN A 40 -21.83 -18.71 6.77
C ASN A 40 -20.50 -18.69 5.96
N LEU A 41 -19.67 -19.72 6.09
CA LEU A 41 -18.36 -19.80 5.42
C LEU A 41 -18.44 -19.55 3.90
N VAL A 42 -19.45 -20.09 3.22
CA VAL A 42 -19.63 -19.91 1.77
C VAL A 42 -19.91 -18.45 1.43
N SER A 43 -20.80 -17.79 2.18
CA SER A 43 -21.09 -16.37 1.99
C SER A 43 -19.88 -15.48 2.28
N LEU A 44 -19.03 -15.84 3.26
CA LEU A 44 -17.79 -15.13 3.54
C LEU A 44 -16.77 -15.27 2.38
N LEU A 45 -16.66 -16.46 1.78
CA LEU A 45 -15.80 -16.68 0.62
C LEU A 45 -16.28 -15.89 -0.61
N ILE A 46 -17.58 -15.90 -0.88
CA ILE A 46 -18.17 -15.08 -1.95
C ILE A 46 -17.90 -13.60 -1.67
N ALA A 47 -18.05 -13.16 -0.42
CA ALA A 47 -17.81 -11.79 -0.05
C ALA A 47 -16.36 -11.36 -0.27
N LEU A 48 -15.41 -12.23 0.10
CA LEU A 48 -13.99 -12.01 -0.15
C LEU A 48 -13.67 -11.88 -1.64
N ILE A 49 -14.22 -12.76 -2.48
CA ILE A 49 -14.00 -12.71 -3.94
C ILE A 49 -14.54 -11.41 -4.51
N LEU A 50 -15.77 -11.02 -4.15
CA LEU A 50 -16.36 -9.76 -4.60
C LEU A 50 -15.56 -8.55 -4.14
N PHE A 51 -15.04 -8.56 -2.91
CA PHE A 51 -14.16 -7.50 -2.42
C PHE A 51 -12.88 -7.38 -3.26
N ILE A 52 -12.27 -8.50 -3.63
CA ILE A 52 -11.09 -8.52 -4.51
C ILE A 52 -11.43 -7.91 -5.88
N LEU A 53 -12.59 -8.24 -6.45
CA LEU A 53 -13.04 -7.66 -7.72
C LEU A 53 -13.28 -6.15 -7.60
N MET A 54 -13.91 -5.69 -6.53
CA MET A 54 -14.10 -4.25 -6.25
C MET A 54 -12.76 -3.53 -6.11
N LEU A 55 -11.82 -4.10 -5.36
CA LEU A 55 -10.47 -3.57 -5.19
C LEU A 55 -9.73 -3.49 -6.54
N ALA A 56 -9.84 -4.51 -7.37
CA ALA A 56 -9.22 -4.52 -8.70
C ALA A 56 -9.79 -3.43 -9.60
N ALA A 57 -11.11 -3.23 -9.61
CA ALA A 57 -11.74 -2.13 -10.33
C ALA A 57 -11.25 -0.78 -9.82
N PHE A 58 -11.26 -0.57 -8.50
CA PHE A 58 -10.80 0.67 -7.89
C PHE A 58 -9.34 0.99 -8.24
N VAL A 59 -8.42 0.05 -7.98
CA VAL A 59 -7.00 0.25 -8.26
C VAL A 59 -6.75 0.46 -9.75
N SER A 60 -7.51 -0.20 -10.64
CA SER A 60 -7.40 0.01 -12.09
C SER A 60 -7.77 1.43 -12.51
N GLY A 61 -8.97 1.89 -12.14
CA GLY A 61 -9.44 3.22 -12.49
C GLY A 61 -8.61 4.32 -11.84
N TRP A 62 -8.31 4.18 -10.55
CA TRP A 62 -7.58 5.19 -9.79
C TRP A 62 -6.11 5.31 -10.23
N SER A 63 -5.43 4.19 -10.48
CA SER A 63 -4.05 4.21 -10.99
C SER A 63 -3.96 4.77 -12.41
N PHE A 64 -5.00 4.57 -13.23
CA PHE A 64 -5.06 5.20 -14.55
C PHE A 64 -5.22 6.72 -14.45
N MET A 65 -6.06 7.21 -13.54
CA MET A 65 -6.16 8.65 -13.24
C MET A 65 -4.82 9.21 -12.75
N LEU A 66 -4.10 8.49 -11.89
CA LEU A 66 -2.76 8.88 -11.42
C LEU A 66 -1.76 8.95 -12.57
N LYS A 67 -1.78 7.98 -13.49
CA LYS A 67 -0.98 7.98 -14.71
C LYS A 67 -1.27 9.23 -15.55
N THR A 68 -2.53 9.50 -15.88
CA THR A 68 -2.92 10.65 -16.70
C THR A 68 -2.56 11.98 -16.05
N CYS A 69 -2.80 12.12 -14.74
CA CYS A 69 -2.43 13.30 -13.95
C CYS A 69 -0.94 13.68 -14.10
N VAL A 70 -0.06 12.67 -14.13
CA VAL A 70 1.39 12.88 -14.25
C VAL A 70 1.83 13.08 -15.71
N GLN A 71 1.15 12.47 -16.68
CA GLN A 71 1.47 12.63 -18.11
C GLN A 71 0.99 13.96 -18.68
N GLU A 72 -0.17 14.44 -18.22
CA GLU A 72 -0.87 15.63 -18.68
C GLU A 72 -1.05 16.64 -17.53
N PRO A 73 0.04 17.19 -16.95
CA PRO A 73 -0.05 18.06 -15.79
C PRO A 73 -0.82 19.36 -16.07
N GLU A 74 -0.83 19.83 -17.33
CA GLU A 74 -1.43 21.09 -17.77
C GLU A 74 -2.86 20.96 -18.34
N ARG A 75 -3.61 19.93 -17.95
CA ARG A 75 -5.02 19.81 -18.35
C ARG A 75 -5.84 21.04 -17.93
N ASP A 76 -6.67 21.54 -18.84
CA ASP A 76 -7.48 22.75 -18.67
C ASP A 76 -8.54 22.59 -17.56
N ASP A 77 -9.23 21.43 -17.53
CA ASP A 77 -10.17 21.07 -16.48
C ASP A 77 -9.63 19.90 -15.65
N PRO A 78 -9.04 20.15 -14.47
CA PRO A 78 -8.53 19.10 -13.59
C PRO A 78 -9.61 18.10 -13.15
N ASN A 79 -10.86 18.52 -13.02
CA ASN A 79 -11.95 17.65 -12.56
C ASN A 79 -12.37 16.65 -13.63
N SER A 80 -12.10 16.94 -14.91
CA SER A 80 -12.34 16.00 -16.01
C SER A 80 -11.58 14.68 -15.85
N LEU A 81 -10.52 14.63 -15.01
CA LEU A 81 -9.79 13.40 -14.67
C LEU A 81 -10.69 12.29 -14.16
N ILE A 82 -11.81 12.60 -13.49
CA ILE A 82 -12.76 11.60 -13.02
C ILE A 82 -13.34 10.73 -14.15
N LYS A 83 -13.40 11.28 -15.37
CA LYS A 83 -13.91 10.59 -16.57
C LYS A 83 -12.95 9.52 -17.07
N ASP A 84 -11.69 9.56 -16.64
CA ASP A 84 -10.68 8.57 -17.03
C ASP A 84 -10.80 7.30 -16.18
N PHE A 85 -11.52 7.35 -15.05
CA PHE A 85 -11.68 6.20 -14.15
C PHE A 85 -12.31 4.99 -14.87
N PRO A 86 -13.46 5.08 -15.58
CA PRO A 86 -14.05 3.93 -16.26
C PRO A 86 -13.16 3.37 -17.38
N ALA A 87 -12.44 4.23 -18.10
CA ALA A 87 -11.49 3.80 -19.12
C ALA A 87 -10.34 3.00 -18.49
N GLY A 88 -9.81 3.46 -17.35
CA GLY A 88 -8.81 2.73 -16.57
C GLY A 88 -9.28 1.36 -16.10
N VAL A 89 -10.53 1.26 -15.62
CA VAL A 89 -11.15 -0.03 -15.28
C VAL A 89 -11.18 -0.94 -16.50
N GLY A 90 -11.75 -0.48 -17.62
CA GLY A 90 -11.87 -1.31 -18.83
C GLY A 90 -10.53 -1.80 -19.38
N GLU A 91 -9.46 -1.01 -19.22
CA GLU A 91 -8.15 -1.33 -19.77
C GLU A 91 -7.26 -2.17 -18.84
N TYR A 92 -7.32 -1.93 -17.52
CA TYR A 92 -6.36 -2.51 -16.55
C TYR A 92 -6.97 -3.53 -15.58
N PHE A 93 -8.28 -3.78 -15.59
CA PHE A 93 -8.94 -4.67 -14.62
C PHE A 93 -8.25 -6.04 -14.46
N LEU A 94 -8.02 -6.75 -15.56
CA LEU A 94 -7.36 -8.06 -15.54
C LEU A 94 -5.88 -7.96 -15.13
N SER A 95 -5.20 -6.89 -15.53
CA SER A 95 -3.80 -6.63 -15.19
C SER A 95 -3.65 -6.46 -13.67
N VAL A 96 -4.57 -5.71 -13.06
CA VAL A 96 -4.61 -5.47 -11.61
C VAL A 96 -5.04 -6.72 -10.84
N LEU A 97 -5.97 -7.53 -11.35
CA LEU A 97 -6.26 -8.84 -10.74
C LEU A 97 -5.02 -9.73 -10.70
N GLY A 98 -4.25 -9.75 -11.81
CA GLY A 98 -2.97 -10.45 -11.85
C GLY A 98 -1.95 -9.88 -10.87
N LEU A 99 -1.88 -8.55 -10.70
CA LEU A 99 -1.07 -7.91 -9.66
C LEU A 99 -1.46 -8.38 -8.26
N ILE A 100 -2.75 -8.34 -7.92
CA ILE A 100 -3.25 -8.74 -6.59
C ILE A 100 -2.88 -10.19 -6.32
N PHE A 101 -3.07 -11.08 -7.31
CA PHE A 101 -2.67 -12.48 -7.19
C PHE A 101 -1.16 -12.65 -6.97
N ILE A 102 -0.32 -11.98 -7.76
CA ILE A 102 1.14 -12.06 -7.63
C ILE A 102 1.61 -11.52 -6.29
N VAL A 103 1.07 -10.37 -5.85
CA VAL A 103 1.39 -9.80 -4.53
C VAL A 103 1.00 -10.78 -3.44
N ALA A 104 -0.19 -11.39 -3.48
CA ALA A 104 -0.60 -12.38 -2.49
C ALA A 104 0.35 -13.60 -2.43
N VAL A 105 0.76 -14.12 -3.58
CA VAL A 105 1.74 -15.23 -3.65
C VAL A 105 3.09 -14.80 -3.09
N LEU A 106 3.56 -13.59 -3.41
CA LEU A 106 4.79 -13.03 -2.85
C LEU A 106 4.70 -12.88 -1.33
N SER A 107 3.61 -12.31 -0.80
CA SER A 107 3.39 -12.13 0.63
C SER A 107 3.42 -13.47 1.38
N ILE A 108 2.78 -14.51 0.83
CA ILE A 108 2.81 -15.86 1.42
C ILE A 108 4.23 -16.42 1.43
N GLY A 109 4.96 -16.30 0.32
CA GLY A 109 6.35 -16.76 0.21
C GLY A 109 7.29 -16.04 1.17
N VAL A 110 7.16 -14.72 1.25
CA VAL A 110 7.92 -13.85 2.16
C VAL A 110 7.62 -14.19 3.61
N LEU A 111 6.35 -14.35 3.98
CA LEU A 111 5.96 -14.75 5.33
C LEU A 111 6.48 -16.14 5.71
N GLY A 112 6.43 -17.09 4.78
CA GLY A 112 6.99 -18.43 4.97
C GLY A 112 8.51 -18.41 5.17
N ALA A 113 9.23 -17.62 4.37
CA ALA A 113 10.67 -17.43 4.50
C ALA A 113 11.03 -16.78 5.85
N SER A 114 10.29 -15.76 6.27
CA SER A 114 10.50 -15.09 7.56
C SER A 114 10.17 -15.98 8.74
N TYR A 115 9.14 -16.83 8.63
CA TYR A 115 8.87 -17.85 9.64
C TYR A 115 10.04 -18.84 9.76
N ALA A 116 10.55 -19.35 8.64
CA ALA A 116 11.70 -20.27 8.64
C ALA A 116 12.96 -19.60 9.22
N ALA A 117 13.23 -18.35 8.86
CA ALA A 117 14.34 -17.56 9.39
C ALA A 117 14.18 -17.30 10.90
N GLY A 118 12.98 -16.91 11.34
CA GLY A 118 12.67 -16.66 12.75
C GLY A 118 12.82 -17.91 13.61
N MET A 119 12.33 -19.07 13.13
CA MET A 119 12.51 -20.33 13.84
C MET A 119 13.97 -20.74 13.97
N LYS A 120 14.82 -20.43 12.97
CA LYS A 120 16.25 -20.75 13.00
C LYS A 120 17.09 -19.78 13.83
N LEU A 121 16.78 -18.48 13.79
CA LEU A 121 17.58 -17.42 14.40
C LEU A 121 17.10 -17.04 15.81
N ILE A 122 15.79 -17.07 16.05
CA ILE A 122 15.15 -16.64 17.30
C ILE A 122 14.65 -17.86 18.09
N GLY A 123 14.10 -18.85 17.39
CA GLY A 123 13.48 -20.02 17.99
C GLY A 123 12.04 -19.79 18.43
N ASN A 124 11.46 -20.81 19.06
CA ASN A 124 10.08 -20.78 19.52
C ASN A 124 9.94 -19.80 20.72
N ILE A 125 8.91 -18.96 20.71
CA ILE A 125 8.62 -18.04 21.82
C ILE A 125 8.18 -18.82 23.07
N GLY A 126 7.70 -20.07 22.93
CA GLY A 126 7.27 -20.88 24.08
C GLY A 126 5.93 -20.42 24.67
N ILE A 127 5.15 -19.68 23.88
CA ILE A 127 3.79 -19.24 24.21
C ILE A 127 2.81 -20.20 23.53
N SER A 128 1.87 -20.74 24.31
CA SER A 128 0.80 -21.58 23.74
C SER A 128 -0.20 -20.72 22.95
N SER A 129 -0.78 -21.30 21.90
CA SER A 129 -1.80 -20.62 21.09
C SER A 129 -3.01 -20.16 21.92
N THR A 130 -3.36 -20.93 22.95
CA THR A 130 -4.46 -20.62 23.89
C THR A 130 -4.15 -19.43 24.79
N ALA A 131 -2.91 -19.31 25.28
CA ALA A 131 -2.49 -18.15 26.07
C ALA A 131 -2.47 -16.88 25.20
N MET A 132 -2.02 -16.99 23.94
CA MET A 132 -2.04 -15.89 23.00
C MET A 132 -3.48 -15.48 22.62
N SER A 133 -4.38 -16.44 22.38
CA SER A 133 -5.78 -16.11 22.04
C SER A 133 -6.50 -15.42 23.19
N GLY A 134 -6.29 -15.87 24.43
CA GLY A 134 -6.86 -15.21 25.62
C GLY A 134 -6.30 -13.80 25.84
N ALA A 135 -5.03 -13.56 25.51
CA ALA A 135 -4.42 -12.23 25.59
C ALA A 135 -5.06 -11.22 24.63
N LEU A 136 -5.62 -11.67 23.50
CA LEU A 136 -6.22 -10.81 22.48
C LEU A 136 -7.69 -10.46 22.77
N GLU A 137 -8.29 -11.00 23.83
CA GLU A 137 -9.69 -10.74 24.18
C GLU A 137 -9.95 -9.30 24.65
N SER A 138 -8.97 -8.68 25.30
CA SER A 138 -9.08 -7.28 25.73
C SER A 138 -7.71 -6.65 25.96
N THR A 139 -7.66 -5.32 25.95
CA THR A 139 -6.43 -4.56 26.28
C THR A 139 -5.91 -4.88 27.69
N VAL A 140 -6.81 -5.20 28.63
CA VAL A 140 -6.44 -5.58 30.00
C VAL A 140 -5.82 -6.96 30.04
N ALA A 141 -6.41 -7.93 29.34
CA ALA A 141 -5.87 -9.28 29.20
C ALA A 141 -4.49 -9.26 28.52
N LEU A 142 -4.34 -8.46 27.46
CA LEU A 142 -3.06 -8.29 26.78
C LEU A 142 -1.97 -7.74 27.70
N LYS A 143 -2.29 -6.70 28.48
CA LYS A 143 -1.34 -6.11 29.43
C LYS A 143 -0.93 -7.10 30.52
N SER A 144 -1.90 -7.82 31.09
CA SER A 144 -1.64 -8.84 32.10
C SER A 144 -0.80 -10.01 31.55
N PHE A 145 -1.07 -10.42 30.32
CA PHE A 145 -0.29 -11.43 29.61
C PHE A 145 1.15 -10.99 29.36
N LEU A 146 1.37 -9.78 28.84
CA LEU A 146 2.73 -9.27 28.61
C LEU A 146 3.54 -9.18 29.91
N MET A 147 2.89 -8.87 31.03
CA MET A 147 3.53 -8.83 32.35
C MET A 147 3.81 -10.22 32.95
N SER A 148 3.14 -11.28 32.47
CA SER A 148 3.35 -12.65 32.95
C SER A 148 4.44 -13.39 32.16
N LEU A 149 4.89 -12.84 31.04
CA LEU A 149 5.99 -13.39 30.25
C LEU A 149 7.33 -13.24 30.97
N THR A 150 8.16 -14.25 30.86
CA THR A 150 9.57 -14.16 31.27
C THR A 150 10.35 -13.20 30.37
N ASP A 151 11.46 -12.66 30.87
CA ASP A 151 12.34 -11.77 30.09
C ASP A 151 12.80 -12.42 28.77
N GLU A 152 13.05 -13.73 28.78
CA GLU A 152 13.43 -14.48 27.58
C GLU A 152 12.27 -14.56 26.57
N GLN A 153 11.04 -14.84 27.03
CA GLN A 153 9.87 -14.86 26.16
C GLN A 153 9.57 -13.48 25.57
N LEU A 154 9.71 -12.42 26.38
CA LEU A 154 9.51 -11.04 25.95
C LEU A 154 10.58 -10.62 24.93
N PHE A 155 11.84 -11.00 25.14
CA PHE A 155 12.91 -10.78 24.17
C PHE A 155 12.61 -11.48 22.84
N ARG A 156 12.26 -12.77 22.87
CA ARG A 156 11.92 -13.53 21.66
C ARG A 156 10.70 -12.96 20.95
N LEU A 157 9.66 -12.56 21.68
CA LEU A 157 8.48 -11.91 21.12
C LEU A 157 8.84 -10.60 20.39
N ASN A 158 9.67 -9.76 21.01
CA ASN A 158 10.14 -8.52 20.38
C ASN A 158 11.03 -8.78 19.16
N ALA A 159 11.91 -9.78 19.20
CA ALA A 159 12.72 -10.18 18.07
C ALA A 159 11.86 -10.66 16.88
N TRP A 160 10.80 -11.43 17.14
CA TRP A 160 9.83 -11.85 16.13
C TRP A 160 9.08 -10.65 15.54
N ASN A 161 8.62 -9.71 16.37
CA ASN A 161 7.98 -8.48 15.90
C ASN A 161 8.91 -7.66 15.00
N LEU A 162 10.18 -7.53 15.38
CA LEU A 162 11.18 -6.81 14.58
C LEU A 162 11.45 -7.51 13.24
N LEU A 163 11.58 -8.84 13.25
CA LEU A 163 11.76 -9.63 12.03
C LEU A 163 10.58 -9.44 11.07
N LEU A 164 9.34 -9.52 11.58
CA LEU A 164 8.15 -9.30 10.77
C LEU A 164 8.08 -7.87 10.24
N LEU A 165 8.41 -6.87 11.06
CA LEU A 165 8.47 -5.47 10.63
C LEU A 165 9.49 -5.25 9.50
N ILE A 166 10.70 -5.78 9.64
CA ILE A 166 11.75 -5.71 8.62
C ILE A 166 11.27 -6.41 7.34
N THR A 167 10.67 -7.58 7.47
CA THR A 167 10.15 -8.36 6.35
C THR A 167 9.11 -7.58 5.56
N MET A 168 8.10 -7.03 6.25
CA MET A 168 7.05 -6.22 5.62
C MET A 168 7.62 -4.96 4.96
N GLY A 169 8.59 -4.32 5.62
CA GLY A 169 9.30 -3.17 5.05
C GLY A 169 10.04 -3.53 3.76
N LEU A 170 10.74 -4.67 3.73
CA LEU A 170 11.41 -5.15 2.53
C LEU A 170 10.41 -5.46 1.42
N GLU A 171 9.29 -6.10 1.73
CA GLU A 171 8.23 -6.37 0.77
C GLU A 171 7.68 -5.08 0.14
N TYR A 172 7.35 -4.07 0.95
CA TYR A 172 6.90 -2.76 0.46
C TYR A 172 7.94 -2.05 -0.41
N PHE A 173 9.22 -2.19 -0.08
CA PHE A 173 10.29 -1.68 -0.92
C PHE A 173 10.33 -2.38 -2.28
N LEU A 174 10.21 -3.71 -2.32
CA LEU A 174 10.25 -4.50 -3.55
C LEU A 174 9.08 -4.19 -4.49
N ILE A 175 7.90 -3.89 -3.95
CA ILE A 175 6.71 -3.59 -4.75
C ILE A 175 6.51 -2.09 -5.02
N LEU A 176 7.39 -1.22 -4.53
CA LEU A 176 7.24 0.25 -4.59
C LEU A 176 6.88 0.77 -6.00
N PHE A 177 7.53 0.24 -7.03
CA PHE A 177 7.33 0.66 -8.43
C PHE A 177 6.43 -0.28 -9.22
N TYR A 178 5.81 -1.28 -8.60
CA TYR A 178 5.07 -2.30 -9.31
C TYR A 178 3.85 -1.73 -10.04
N ILE A 179 3.02 -0.97 -9.34
CA ILE A 179 1.84 -0.32 -9.94
C ILE A 179 2.29 0.69 -11.04
N PRO A 180 3.20 1.65 -10.80
CA PRO A 180 3.67 2.53 -11.86
C PRO A 180 4.22 1.80 -13.09
N ALA A 181 5.04 0.75 -12.91
CA ALA A 181 5.58 -0.03 -14.01
C ALA A 181 4.48 -0.71 -14.84
N MET A 182 3.40 -1.14 -14.19
CA MET A 182 2.24 -1.73 -14.88
C MET A 182 1.53 -0.71 -15.78
N PHE A 183 1.34 0.50 -15.27
CA PHE A 183 0.56 1.54 -15.97
C PHE A 183 1.38 2.28 -17.03
N PHE A 184 2.70 2.41 -16.85
CA PHE A 184 3.56 3.10 -17.79
C PHE A 184 4.28 2.18 -18.78
N LYS A 185 4.62 0.95 -18.39
CA LYS A 185 5.46 0.08 -19.23
C LYS A 185 4.80 -1.21 -19.71
N SER A 186 4.04 -1.91 -18.89
CA SER A 186 3.48 -3.20 -19.32
C SER A 186 2.21 -3.57 -18.59
N LYS A 187 1.15 -3.84 -19.33
CA LYS A 187 -0.10 -4.40 -18.79
C LYS A 187 0.09 -5.82 -18.24
N ASN A 188 1.02 -6.61 -18.81
CA ASN A 188 1.30 -7.94 -18.28
C ASN A 188 1.90 -7.82 -16.87
N PRO A 189 1.27 -8.41 -15.84
CA PRO A 189 1.65 -8.19 -14.45
C PRO A 189 2.99 -8.84 -14.09
N PHE A 190 3.37 -9.95 -14.71
CA PHE A 190 4.69 -10.57 -14.51
C PHE A 190 5.81 -9.73 -15.13
N LYS A 191 5.62 -9.29 -16.38
CA LYS A 191 6.58 -8.40 -17.07
C LYS A 191 6.72 -7.07 -16.32
N ALA A 192 5.62 -6.52 -15.81
CA ALA A 192 5.63 -5.29 -15.00
C ALA A 192 6.43 -5.46 -13.70
N LEU A 193 6.27 -6.58 -12.98
CA LEU A 193 7.06 -6.85 -11.77
C LEU A 193 8.55 -6.89 -12.07
N PHE A 194 8.94 -7.60 -13.12
CA PHE A 194 10.33 -7.68 -13.53
C PHE A 194 10.92 -6.30 -13.87
N LEU A 195 10.18 -5.48 -14.63
CA LEU A 195 10.60 -4.12 -14.96
C LEU A 195 10.69 -3.23 -13.71
N ALA A 196 9.73 -3.34 -12.80
CA ALA A 196 9.73 -2.60 -11.54
C ALA A 196 10.97 -2.93 -10.69
N LEU A 197 11.29 -4.22 -10.53
CA LEU A 197 12.48 -4.65 -9.79
C LEU A 197 13.77 -4.21 -10.48
N LYS A 198 13.83 -4.29 -11.81
CA LYS A 198 14.97 -3.80 -12.60
C LYS A 198 15.19 -2.30 -12.39
N ASP A 199 14.13 -1.50 -12.37
CA ASP A 199 14.20 -0.06 -12.13
C ASP A 199 14.54 0.28 -10.67
N LEU A 200 14.00 -0.50 -9.73
CA LEU A 200 14.26 -0.38 -8.29
C LEU A 200 15.74 -0.58 -7.96
N PHE A 201 16.36 -1.62 -8.53
CA PHE A 201 17.78 -1.94 -8.35
C PHE A 201 18.69 -1.35 -9.44
N SER A 202 18.21 -0.34 -10.16
CA SER A 202 19.01 0.37 -11.17
C SER A 202 20.14 1.20 -10.54
N LYS A 203 20.92 1.90 -11.37
CA LYS A 203 21.95 2.85 -10.93
C LYS A 203 21.43 3.93 -9.96
N LYS A 204 20.11 4.17 -9.93
CA LYS A 204 19.44 5.12 -9.01
C LYS A 204 19.03 4.49 -7.68
N PHE A 205 19.53 3.30 -7.33
CA PHE A 205 19.16 2.54 -6.12
C PHE A 205 19.08 3.39 -4.85
N PHE A 206 20.11 4.18 -4.52
CA PHE A 206 20.09 5.01 -3.31
C PHE A 206 19.04 6.12 -3.33
N SER A 207 18.68 6.64 -4.51
CA SER A 207 17.57 7.58 -4.62
C SER A 207 16.23 6.88 -4.46
N ASN A 208 16.09 5.66 -4.98
CA ASN A 208 14.88 4.85 -4.81
C ASN A 208 14.69 4.46 -3.35
N LEU A 209 15.77 4.02 -2.68
CA LEU A 209 15.80 3.74 -1.25
C LEU A 209 15.48 4.98 -0.43
N GLY A 210 16.06 6.13 -0.79
CA GLY A 210 15.75 7.41 -0.14
C GLY A 210 14.27 7.80 -0.27
N LEU A 211 13.66 7.60 -1.44
CA LEU A 211 12.21 7.80 -1.61
C LEU A 211 11.41 6.87 -0.69
N TYR A 212 11.75 5.58 -0.67
CA TYR A 212 11.09 4.60 0.21
C TYR A 212 11.21 5.00 1.68
N LEU A 213 12.40 5.35 2.15
CA LEU A 213 12.64 5.74 3.54
C LEU A 213 11.85 7.00 3.91
N ILE A 214 11.77 7.99 3.03
CA ILE A 214 10.93 9.18 3.25
C ILE A 214 9.48 8.76 3.43
N LEU A 215 8.92 7.97 2.51
CA LEU A 215 7.54 7.51 2.55
C LEU A 215 7.23 6.68 3.81
N PHE A 216 8.15 5.78 4.17
CA PHE A 216 8.04 4.91 5.34
C PHE A 216 8.05 5.73 6.63
N LEU A 217 8.99 6.66 6.78
CA LEU A 217 9.09 7.52 7.96
C LEU A 217 7.90 8.49 8.06
N SER A 218 7.50 9.13 6.96
CA SER A 218 6.35 10.05 6.99
C SER A 218 5.04 9.34 7.30
N TYR A 219 4.84 8.12 6.80
CA TYR A 219 3.68 7.31 7.16
C TYR A 219 3.72 6.87 8.63
N SER A 220 4.89 6.48 9.14
CA SER A 220 5.06 6.11 10.55
C SER A 220 4.73 7.27 11.49
N ILE A 221 5.20 8.48 11.18
CA ILE A 221 4.86 9.70 11.93
C ILE A 221 3.34 9.94 11.89
N LEU A 222 2.73 9.89 10.71
CA LEU A 222 1.29 10.12 10.55
C LEU A 222 0.45 9.08 11.32
N SER A 223 0.89 7.81 11.32
CA SER A 223 0.25 6.74 12.08
C SER A 223 0.30 7.01 13.58
N ILE A 224 1.48 7.37 14.12
CA ILE A 224 1.63 7.71 15.54
C ILE A 224 0.74 8.90 15.93
N LEU A 225 0.73 9.96 15.12
CA LEU A 225 -0.13 11.13 15.37
C LEU A 225 -1.60 10.73 15.33
N THR A 226 -2.02 9.94 14.35
CA THR A 226 -3.41 9.47 14.23
C THR A 226 -3.82 8.65 15.47
N THR A 227 -2.94 7.80 16.01
CA THR A 227 -3.20 7.03 17.23
C THR A 227 -3.31 7.92 18.48
N ILE A 228 -2.39 8.88 18.65
CA ILE A 228 -2.38 9.76 19.84
C ILE A 228 -3.62 10.66 19.85
N PHE A 229 -3.96 11.23 18.70
CA PHE A 229 -5.01 12.25 18.59
C PHE A 229 -6.38 11.67 18.21
N GLY A 230 -6.45 10.41 17.79
CA GLY A 230 -7.67 9.76 17.31
C GLY A 230 -8.71 9.44 18.37
N LEU A 231 -8.42 9.66 19.66
CA LEU A 231 -9.37 9.41 20.76
C LEU A 231 -10.48 10.48 20.84
N ASN A 232 -10.25 11.68 20.30
CA ASN A 232 -11.25 12.74 20.22
C ASN A 232 -11.93 12.71 18.84
N VAL A 233 -13.26 12.73 18.79
CA VAL A 233 -14.05 12.65 17.54
C VAL A 233 -13.67 13.74 16.53
N ILE A 234 -13.49 14.99 16.98
CA ILE A 234 -13.15 16.12 16.10
C ILE A 234 -11.75 15.93 15.53
N THR A 235 -10.81 15.56 16.39
CA THR A 235 -9.42 15.38 15.99
C THR A 235 -9.27 14.15 15.09
N HIS A 236 -10.02 13.08 15.35
CA HIS A 236 -10.10 11.90 14.49
C HIS A 236 -10.60 12.25 13.08
N PHE A 237 -11.63 13.09 12.96
CA PHE A 237 -12.12 13.57 11.67
C PHE A 237 -11.05 14.36 10.91
N ILE A 238 -10.34 15.27 11.58
CA ILE A 238 -9.25 16.05 10.96
C ILE A 238 -8.13 15.13 10.47
N PHE A 239 -7.67 14.19 11.29
CA PHE A 239 -6.61 13.24 10.90
C PHE A 239 -7.06 12.30 9.78
N THR A 240 -8.35 11.98 9.68
CA THR A 240 -8.89 11.21 8.56
C THR A 240 -8.77 11.99 7.24
N LEU A 241 -9.08 13.28 7.23
CA LEU A 241 -8.88 14.13 6.05
C LEU A 241 -7.40 14.24 5.66
N ILE A 242 -6.52 14.41 6.65
CA ILE A 242 -5.06 14.44 6.42
C ILE A 242 -4.59 13.11 5.84
N ASN A 243 -5.10 11.97 6.32
CA ASN A 243 -4.76 10.65 5.80
C ASN A 243 -5.17 10.50 4.32
N PHE A 244 -6.38 10.92 3.94
CA PHE A 244 -6.80 10.87 2.53
C PHE A 244 -5.93 11.75 1.63
N TYR A 245 -5.66 12.99 2.06
CA TYR A 245 -4.77 13.88 1.32
C TYR A 245 -3.37 13.26 1.17
N TYR A 246 -2.83 12.73 2.27
CA TYR A 246 -1.53 12.08 2.29
C TYR A 246 -1.47 10.87 1.35
N MET A 247 -2.50 10.01 1.33
CA MET A 247 -2.60 8.87 0.40
C MET A 247 -2.56 9.31 -1.07
N VAL A 248 -3.30 10.35 -1.43
CA VAL A 248 -3.25 10.91 -2.79
C VAL A 248 -1.86 11.47 -3.09
N PHE A 249 -1.29 12.22 -2.16
CA PHE A 249 0.04 12.79 -2.30
C PHE A 249 1.12 11.73 -2.53
N ILE A 250 1.18 10.67 -1.71
CA ILE A 250 2.18 9.62 -1.89
C ILE A 250 2.00 8.88 -3.22
N ALA A 251 0.76 8.66 -3.65
CA ALA A 251 0.48 7.97 -4.90
C ALA A 251 0.93 8.82 -6.09
N VAL A 252 0.59 10.12 -6.11
CA VAL A 252 1.07 11.08 -7.11
C VAL A 252 2.60 11.18 -7.07
N LEU A 253 3.22 11.18 -5.88
CA LEU A 253 4.67 11.23 -5.72
C LEU A 253 5.35 10.00 -6.34
N VAL A 254 4.87 8.80 -6.05
CA VAL A 254 5.44 7.56 -6.57
C VAL A 254 5.28 7.50 -8.10
N PHE A 255 4.10 7.84 -8.62
CA PHE A 255 3.86 7.88 -10.07
C PHE A 255 4.72 8.94 -10.78
N ASN A 256 4.79 10.16 -10.24
CA ASN A 256 5.60 11.25 -10.80
C ASN A 256 7.09 10.91 -10.76
N TYR A 257 7.58 10.41 -9.62
CA TYR A 257 8.96 9.97 -9.49
C TYR A 257 9.30 8.90 -10.52
N TYR A 258 8.45 7.89 -10.67
CA TYR A 258 8.67 6.81 -11.62
C TYR A 258 8.66 7.32 -13.06
N TYR A 259 7.68 8.17 -13.41
CA TYR A 259 7.55 8.76 -14.74
C TYR A 259 8.81 9.56 -15.12
N VAL A 260 9.23 10.49 -14.26
CA VAL A 260 10.39 11.36 -14.53
C VAL A 260 11.69 10.56 -14.62
N ASN A 261 11.85 9.50 -13.81
CA ASN A 261 13.14 8.81 -13.71
C ASN A 261 13.31 7.61 -14.63
N PHE A 262 12.22 6.98 -15.06
CA PHE A 262 12.24 5.68 -15.74
C PHE A 262 11.36 5.59 -16.99
N VAL A 263 10.55 6.61 -17.29
CA VAL A 263 9.65 6.64 -18.46
C VAL A 263 10.00 7.79 -19.41
N LYS A 264 10.15 9.00 -18.88
CA LYS A 264 10.49 10.21 -19.65
C LYS A 264 12.01 10.27 -19.88
N ILE A 265 12.52 9.58 -20.88
CA ILE A 265 13.94 9.67 -21.28
C ILE A 265 14.07 10.71 -22.40
N GLY A 266 14.70 11.86 -22.13
CA GLY A 266 15.01 12.86 -23.16
C GLY A 266 13.82 13.62 -23.75
N GLY A 267 12.65 13.61 -23.09
CA GLY A 267 11.47 14.36 -23.56
C GLY A 267 10.60 13.63 -24.59
N LYS A 268 10.89 12.37 -24.91
CA LYS A 268 9.99 11.48 -25.66
C LYS A 268 9.71 10.21 -24.84
N LEU A 269 8.52 9.62 -25.04
CA LEU A 269 8.22 8.28 -24.54
C LEU A 269 9.28 7.31 -25.07
N ASP A 270 9.87 6.48 -24.21
CA ASP A 270 10.79 5.44 -24.63
C ASP A 270 10.04 4.44 -25.52
N GLU A 271 10.27 4.50 -26.84
CA GLU A 271 9.65 3.63 -27.85
C GLU A 271 10.12 2.15 -27.74
N ARG A 272 10.99 1.82 -26.77
CA ARG A 272 11.52 0.45 -26.57
C ARG A 272 10.73 -0.38 -25.57
N VAL A 273 9.51 0.02 -25.23
CA VAL A 273 8.63 -0.69 -24.28
C VAL A 273 7.53 -1.47 -24.98
#